data_AF-A0A533MK45-F1
#
_entry.id   AF-A0A533MK45-F1
#
_cell.length_a   1.000
_cell.length_b   1.000
_cell.length_c   1.000
_cell.angle_alpha   90.00
_cell.angle_beta   90.00
_cell.angle_gamma   90.00
#
_symmetry.space_group_name_H-M   'P 1'
#
loop_
_entity.id
_entity.type
_entity.pdbx_description
1 polymer ?
#
loop_
_entity_poly.entity_id
_entity_poly.type
_entity_poly.pdbx_seq_one_letter_code
_entity_poly.pdbx_strand_id
1 'polypeptide(L)'
;LNGVYENYNQRWSKDMGDLLIEIKTIVDDKREIIDHLEPVYIEYFEEKYNKITRIGLEENPPPLIPHKQLKKRGRKKQTAAKNLLDRFIGHKSDILRFMYDFEVPFDNNQAERDGRMMKLQQKISGTFRSIKGAVSFCRIRGYISTVKKNKLSVIDNIKDAIDGKPFIPLQQD
;
A
#
# COMPACT_ATOMS: atom_id res chain seq x y z
N LEU A 1 10.64 -0.43 -5.63
CA LEU A 1 11.96 -0.72 -5.00
C LEU A 1 13.10 -0.69 -6.02
N ASN A 2 12.91 -1.22 -7.24
CA ASN A 2 13.89 -1.15 -8.33
C ASN A 2 14.48 0.24 -8.57
N GLY A 3 13.67 1.29 -8.56
CA GLY A 3 14.19 2.66 -8.73
C GLY A 3 15.17 3.11 -7.64
N VAL A 4 15.15 2.53 -6.43
CA VAL A 4 16.18 2.80 -5.42
C VAL A 4 17.47 2.06 -5.74
N TYR A 5 17.37 0.79 -6.14
CA TYR A 5 18.50 -0.01 -6.59
C TYR A 5 19.18 0.61 -7.81
N GLU A 6 18.42 0.95 -8.85
CA GLU A 6 18.93 1.49 -10.12
C GLU A 6 19.55 2.89 -9.96
N ASN A 7 18.92 3.79 -9.20
CA ASN A 7 19.36 5.18 -9.12
C ASN A 7 20.34 5.47 -7.97
N TYR A 8 20.36 4.64 -6.93
CA TYR A 8 21.19 4.84 -5.74
C TYR A 8 22.15 3.67 -5.46
N ASN A 9 22.10 2.59 -6.23
CA ASN A 9 22.91 1.38 -6.07
C ASN A 9 22.82 0.77 -4.67
N GLN A 10 21.64 0.84 -4.05
CA GLN A 10 21.40 0.36 -2.69
C GLN A 10 20.77 -1.03 -2.71
N ARG A 11 21.51 -2.03 -2.23
CA ARG A 11 21.16 -3.45 -2.34
C ARG A 11 19.97 -3.80 -1.46
N TRP A 12 19.85 -3.14 -0.29
CA TRP A 12 18.72 -3.39 0.62
C TRP A 12 17.37 -3.28 -0.09
N SER A 13 17.25 -2.37 -1.06
CA SER A 13 15.99 -2.14 -1.75
C SER A 13 15.63 -3.27 -2.70
N LYS A 14 16.61 -3.87 -3.36
CA LYS A 14 16.41 -5.06 -4.20
C LYS A 14 16.07 -6.26 -3.32
N ASP A 15 16.87 -6.52 -2.29
CA ASP A 15 16.66 -7.65 -1.37
C ASP A 15 15.30 -7.57 -0.69
N MET A 16 14.85 -6.37 -0.31
CA MET A 16 13.51 -6.14 0.24
C MET A 16 12.41 -6.45 -0.78
N GLY A 17 12.62 -6.13 -2.05
CA GLY A 17 11.67 -6.43 -3.11
C GLY A 17 11.54 -7.94 -3.34
N ASP A 18 12.67 -8.63 -3.40
CA ASP A 18 12.74 -10.08 -3.57
C ASP A 18 12.07 -10.80 -2.38
N LEU A 19 12.32 -10.33 -1.14
CA LEU A 19 11.66 -10.84 0.07
C LEU A 19 10.13 -10.67 0.00
N LEU A 20 9.65 -9.48 -0.36
CA LEU A 20 8.21 -9.22 -0.43
C LEU A 20 7.52 -10.08 -1.49
N ILE A 21 8.19 -10.35 -2.62
CA ILE A 21 7.69 -11.28 -3.65
C ILE A 21 7.69 -12.72 -3.13
N GLU A 22 8.76 -13.15 -2.44
CA GLU A 22 8.84 -14.49 -1.81
C GLU A 22 7.66 -14.72 -0.87
N ILE A 23 7.39 -13.78 0.05
CA ILE A 23 6.26 -13.87 0.99
C ILE A 23 4.94 -13.93 0.21
N LYS A 24 4.76 -13.06 -0.79
CA LYS A 24 3.54 -13.03 -1.61
C LYS A 24 3.28 -14.38 -2.29
N THR A 25 4.30 -15.00 -2.87
CA THR A 25 4.16 -16.31 -3.52
C THR A 25 3.67 -17.36 -2.52
N ILE A 26 4.23 -17.41 -1.32
CA ILE A 26 3.80 -18.38 -0.30
C ILE A 26 2.37 -18.10 0.18
N VAL A 27 2.02 -16.83 0.38
CA VAL A 27 0.64 -16.45 0.74
C VAL A 27 -0.32 -16.89 -0.36
N ASP A 28 -0.02 -16.61 -1.63
CA ASP A 28 -0.87 -17.01 -2.76
C ASP A 28 -1.03 -18.52 -2.88
N ASP A 29 0.01 -19.30 -2.60
CA ASP A 29 -0.04 -20.77 -2.63
C ASP A 29 -0.90 -21.34 -1.48
N LYS A 30 -0.89 -20.69 -0.31
CA LYS A 30 -1.57 -21.16 0.90
C LYS A 30 -2.98 -20.59 1.09
N ARG A 31 -3.37 -19.55 0.34
CA ARG A 31 -4.59 -18.76 0.59
C ARG A 31 -5.91 -19.53 0.51
N GLU A 32 -5.92 -20.65 -0.19
CA GLU A 32 -7.12 -21.50 -0.33
C GLU A 32 -7.29 -22.46 0.86
N ILE A 33 -6.26 -22.59 1.72
CA ILE A 33 -6.19 -23.58 2.80
C ILE A 33 -6.20 -22.90 4.17
N ILE A 34 -5.46 -21.81 4.32
CA ILE A 34 -5.32 -21.05 5.56
C ILE A 34 -5.51 -19.55 5.26
N ASP A 35 -5.71 -18.77 6.31
CA ASP A 35 -5.97 -17.32 6.27
C ASP A 35 -4.81 -16.45 6.80
N HIS A 36 -3.75 -17.08 7.32
CA HIS A 36 -2.51 -16.46 7.79
C HIS A 36 -1.33 -17.45 7.70
N LEU A 37 -0.09 -16.95 7.64
CA LEU A 37 1.10 -17.83 7.69
C LEU A 37 1.32 -18.40 9.09
N GLU A 38 1.88 -19.62 9.17
CA GLU A 38 2.21 -20.21 10.48
C GLU A 38 3.28 -19.36 11.21
N PRO A 39 3.28 -19.33 12.57
CA PRO A 39 4.18 -18.48 13.34
C PRO A 39 5.67 -18.62 12.99
N VAL A 40 6.10 -19.83 12.62
CA VAL A 40 7.49 -20.10 12.21
C VAL A 40 7.87 -19.34 10.93
N TYR A 41 6.96 -19.26 9.95
CA TYR A 41 7.20 -18.47 8.73
C TYR A 41 7.16 -16.98 9.01
N ILE A 42 6.26 -16.53 9.88
CA ILE A 42 6.18 -15.13 10.31
C ILE A 42 7.51 -14.70 10.92
N GLU A 43 8.01 -15.42 11.93
CA GLU A 43 9.27 -15.12 12.60
C GLU A 43 10.44 -15.10 11.62
N TYR A 44 10.53 -16.11 10.75
CA TYR A 44 11.54 -16.19 9.69
C TYR A 44 11.54 -14.96 8.77
N PHE A 45 10.37 -14.53 8.29
CA PHE A 45 10.27 -13.38 7.40
C PHE A 45 10.52 -12.05 8.11
N GLU A 46 10.10 -11.93 9.37
CA GLU A 46 10.40 -10.77 10.18
C GLU A 46 11.89 -10.61 10.44
N GLU A 47 12.61 -11.70 10.70
CA GLU A 47 14.06 -11.71 10.86
C GLU A 47 14.77 -11.29 9.57
N LYS A 48 14.38 -11.86 8.42
CA LYS A 48 14.90 -11.44 7.11
C LYS A 48 14.65 -9.96 6.86
N TYR A 49 13.43 -9.49 7.12
CA TYR A 49 13.06 -8.08 6.95
C TYR A 49 13.95 -7.16 7.81
N ASN A 50 14.11 -7.50 9.09
CA ASN A 50 14.95 -6.75 10.04
C ASN A 50 16.43 -6.75 9.61
N LYS A 51 16.93 -7.86 9.06
CA LYS A 51 18.29 -7.94 8.52
C LYS A 51 18.48 -7.00 7.33
N ILE A 52 17.52 -6.98 6.40
CA ILE A 52 17.57 -6.11 5.21
C ILE A 52 17.49 -4.63 5.62
N THR A 53 16.63 -4.26 6.58
CA THR A 53 16.57 -2.87 7.06
C THR A 53 17.87 -2.42 7.73
N ARG A 54 18.55 -3.31 8.47
CA ARG A 54 19.90 -3.05 9.00
C ARG A 54 20.93 -2.79 7.90
N ILE A 55 20.96 -3.62 6.85
CA ILE A 55 21.81 -3.38 5.67
C ILE A 55 21.49 -2.02 5.06
N GLY A 56 20.21 -1.67 4.94
CA GLY A 56 19.79 -0.37 4.43
C GLY A 56 20.29 0.80 5.30
N LEU A 57 20.33 0.64 6.62
CA LEU A 57 20.87 1.66 7.54
C LEU A 57 22.38 1.82 7.37
N GLU A 58 23.10 0.71 7.16
CA GLU A 58 24.55 0.73 6.88
C GLU A 58 24.86 1.37 5.52
N GLU A 59 24.05 1.12 4.49
CA GLU A 59 24.14 1.78 3.17
C GLU A 59 23.74 3.27 3.20
N ASN A 60 23.10 3.73 4.29
CA ASN A 60 22.67 5.12 4.47
C ASN A 60 23.13 5.68 5.83
N PRO A 61 24.44 5.80 6.06
CA PRO A 61 24.95 6.24 7.35
C PRO A 61 24.52 7.68 7.64
N PRO A 62 24.29 8.04 8.93
CA PRO A 62 24.03 9.41 9.32
C PRO A 62 25.13 10.35 8.79
N PRO A 63 24.78 11.55 8.33
CA PRO A 63 25.78 12.50 7.86
C PRO A 63 26.75 12.81 9.00
N LEU A 64 28.04 12.56 8.78
CA LEU A 64 29.09 12.98 9.69
C LEU A 64 28.96 14.50 9.91
N ILE A 65 28.82 14.93 11.16
CA ILE A 65 28.84 16.34 11.54
C ILE A 65 30.30 16.71 11.76
N PRO A 66 30.96 17.47 10.86
CA PRO A 66 32.33 17.90 11.12
C PRO A 66 32.30 18.89 12.28
N HIS A 67 33.11 18.66 13.32
CA HIS A 67 33.26 19.54 14.49
C HIS A 67 33.64 21.00 14.15
N LYS A 68 33.93 21.34 12.89
CA LYS A 68 34.43 22.66 12.46
C LYS A 68 33.54 23.44 11.48
N GLN A 69 32.30 23.05 11.22
CA GLN A 69 31.40 23.86 10.38
C GLN A 69 30.20 24.41 11.16
N LEU A 70 30.50 25.35 12.05
CA LEU A 70 29.53 26.37 12.43
C LEU A 70 29.19 27.19 11.16
N LYS A 71 27.90 27.42 10.90
CA LYS A 71 27.33 28.36 9.89
C LYS A 71 26.74 27.79 8.59
N LYS A 72 26.05 26.64 8.61
CA LYS A 72 24.88 26.46 7.71
C LYS A 72 23.62 26.19 8.53
N ARG A 73 22.69 27.15 8.54
CA ARG A 73 21.38 27.03 9.20
C ARG A 73 20.53 26.04 8.39
N GLY A 74 20.05 24.97 9.03
CA GLY A 74 19.08 24.02 8.46
C GLY A 74 19.57 22.56 8.38
N ARG A 75 18.62 21.62 8.53
CA ARG A 75 18.86 20.17 8.42
C ARG A 75 19.33 19.82 7.00
N LYS A 76 20.39 19.03 6.86
CA LYS A 76 20.80 18.47 5.57
C LYS A 76 19.65 17.61 5.00
N LYS A 77 19.29 17.83 3.74
CA LYS A 77 18.25 17.06 3.06
C LYS A 77 18.62 15.58 3.02
N GLN A 78 17.68 14.72 3.38
CA GLN A 78 17.81 13.26 3.32
C GLN A 78 17.57 12.75 1.88
N THR A 79 18.25 11.66 1.50
CA THR A 79 18.07 11.04 0.18
C THR A 79 16.71 10.38 0.04
N ALA A 80 16.20 10.25 -1.18
CA ALA A 80 14.93 9.54 -1.42
C ALA A 80 15.03 8.06 -0.97
N ALA A 81 16.19 7.43 -1.18
CA ALA A 81 16.45 6.06 -0.73
C ALA A 81 16.32 5.92 0.79
N LYS A 82 16.94 6.82 1.58
CA LYS A 82 16.83 6.80 3.05
C LYS A 82 15.42 7.15 3.53
N ASN A 83 14.72 8.09 2.88
CA ASN A 83 13.32 8.37 3.18
C ASN A 83 12.42 7.14 2.98
N LEU A 84 12.67 6.36 1.92
CA LEU A 84 11.95 5.13 1.67
C LEU A 84 12.28 4.07 2.73
N LEU A 85 13.55 3.88 3.05
CA LEU A 85 13.97 2.96 4.12
C LEU A 85 13.29 3.30 5.45
N ASP A 86 13.23 4.58 5.82
CA ASP A 86 12.57 5.01 7.06
C ASP A 86 11.08 4.69 7.06
N ARG A 87 10.42 4.75 5.90
CA ARG A 87 9.03 4.28 5.77
C ARG A 87 8.92 2.77 5.95
N PHE A 88 9.84 1.99 5.38
CA PHE A 88 9.86 0.54 5.57
C PHE A 88 10.07 0.16 7.04
N ILE A 89 10.92 0.90 7.77
CA ILE A 89 11.12 0.68 9.21
C ILE A 89 9.86 1.09 9.98
N GLY A 90 9.32 2.28 9.73
CA GLY A 90 8.19 2.84 10.48
C GLY A 90 6.84 2.17 10.22
N HIS A 91 6.68 1.51 9.07
CA HIS A 91 5.43 0.86 8.65
C HIS A 91 5.60 -0.65 8.42
N LYS A 92 6.55 -1.30 9.12
CA LYS A 92 6.80 -2.74 8.99
C LYS A 92 5.51 -3.58 9.11
N SER A 93 4.70 -3.30 10.13
CA SER A 93 3.44 -4.01 10.39
C SER A 93 2.46 -3.89 9.23
N ASP A 94 2.34 -2.69 8.65
CA ASP A 94 1.42 -2.43 7.53
C ASP A 94 1.91 -3.10 6.25
N ILE A 95 3.22 -3.03 6.00
CA ILE A 95 3.86 -3.61 4.81
C ILE A 95 3.76 -5.13 4.82
N LEU A 96 3.96 -5.77 5.98
CA LEU A 96 3.88 -7.22 6.12
C LEU A 96 2.46 -7.73 6.42
N ARG A 97 1.46 -6.84 6.52
CA ARG A 97 0.11 -7.20 6.97
C ARG A 97 -0.50 -8.38 6.20
N PHE A 98 -0.28 -8.44 4.89
CA PHE A 98 -0.79 -9.48 4.00
C PHE A 98 -0.30 -10.91 4.33
N MET A 99 0.73 -11.05 5.18
CA MET A 99 1.21 -12.36 5.65
C MET A 99 0.54 -12.82 6.95
N TYR A 100 -0.05 -11.88 7.70
CA TYR A 100 -0.81 -12.13 8.94
C TYR A 100 -2.31 -12.29 8.68
N ASP A 101 -2.79 -11.76 7.56
CA ASP A 101 -4.21 -11.62 7.25
C ASP A 101 -4.36 -11.61 5.72
N PHE A 102 -4.78 -12.75 5.17
CA PHE A 102 -4.86 -12.94 3.72
C PHE A 102 -6.01 -12.17 3.06
N GLU A 103 -6.92 -11.59 3.83
CA GLU A 103 -7.91 -10.65 3.28
C GLU A 103 -7.26 -9.33 2.86
N VAL A 104 -6.09 -9.00 3.43
CA VAL A 104 -5.30 -7.83 3.04
C VAL A 104 -4.47 -8.19 1.80
N PRO A 105 -4.76 -7.59 0.64
CA PRO A 105 -3.99 -7.88 -0.57
C PRO A 105 -2.57 -7.32 -0.46
N PHE A 106 -1.62 -8.00 -1.12
CA PHE A 106 -0.23 -7.54 -1.23
C PHE A 106 -0.11 -6.16 -1.92
N ASP A 107 -0.96 -5.92 -2.93
CA ASP A 107 -0.93 -4.69 -3.70
C ASP A 107 -2.06 -3.73 -3.32
N ASN A 108 -1.88 -2.46 -3.66
CA ASN A 108 -2.86 -1.40 -3.45
C ASN A 108 -3.71 -1.13 -4.71
N ASN A 109 -3.69 -2.01 -5.72
CA ASN A 109 -4.27 -1.75 -7.03
C ASN A 109 -5.75 -1.39 -6.94
N GLN A 110 -6.48 -2.04 -6.03
CA GLN A 110 -7.90 -1.77 -5.83
C GLN A 110 -8.14 -0.37 -5.27
N ALA A 111 -7.41 0.03 -4.23
CA ALA A 111 -7.49 1.37 -3.65
C ALA A 111 -7.14 2.45 -4.68
N GLU A 112 -6.10 2.22 -5.49
CA GLU A 112 -5.73 3.13 -6.58
C GLU A 112 -6.80 3.24 -7.66
N ARG A 113 -7.37 2.11 -8.11
CA ARG A 113 -8.46 2.09 -9.10
C ARG A 113 -9.69 2.83 -8.60
N ASP A 114 -10.04 2.66 -7.32
CA ASP A 114 -11.18 3.34 -6.70
C ASP A 114 -10.93 4.86 -6.61
N GLY A 115 -9.73 5.29 -6.21
CA GLY A 115 -9.35 6.71 -6.15
C GLY A 115 -9.13 7.37 -7.51
N ARG A 116 -8.76 6.61 -8.54
CA ARG A 116 -8.42 7.11 -9.88
C ARG A 116 -9.56 7.89 -10.52
N MET A 117 -10.81 7.49 -10.29
CA MET A 117 -11.95 8.17 -10.90
C MET A 117 -12.15 9.58 -10.39
N MET A 118 -11.77 9.87 -9.14
CA MET A 118 -11.79 11.23 -8.62
C MET A 118 -10.72 12.09 -9.32
N LYS A 119 -9.54 11.53 -9.56
CA LYS A 119 -8.49 12.22 -10.36
C LYS A 119 -8.88 12.39 -11.82
N LEU A 120 -9.57 11.42 -12.41
CA LEU A 120 -10.05 11.51 -13.79
C LEU A 120 -11.12 12.60 -13.93
N GLN A 121 -12.06 12.69 -12.97
CA GLN A 121 -13.04 13.77 -12.92
C GLN A 121 -12.33 15.14 -12.83
N GLN A 122 -11.33 15.28 -11.94
CA GLN A 122 -10.55 16.52 -11.83
C GLN A 122 -9.83 16.87 -13.13
N LYS A 123 -9.24 15.88 -13.80
CA LYS A 123 -8.50 16.06 -15.06
C LYS A 123 -9.40 16.52 -16.21
N ILE A 124 -10.57 15.89 -16.38
CA ILE A 124 -11.44 16.10 -17.55
C ILE A 124 -12.44 17.23 -17.31
N SER A 125 -13.03 17.29 -16.13
CA SER A 125 -14.16 18.17 -15.81
C SER A 125 -13.83 19.26 -14.79
N GLY A 126 -12.57 19.35 -14.34
CA GLY A 126 -12.17 20.26 -13.27
C GLY A 126 -12.77 19.88 -11.93
N THR A 127 -12.90 20.83 -11.00
CA THR A 127 -13.42 20.57 -9.66
C THR A 127 -14.95 20.49 -9.62
N PHE A 128 -15.51 19.81 -8.62
CA PHE A 128 -16.95 19.86 -8.37
C PHE A 128 -17.41 21.28 -8.03
N ARG A 129 -18.58 21.68 -8.54
CA ARG A 129 -19.19 22.99 -8.23
C ARG A 129 -19.73 23.09 -6.80
N SER A 130 -19.94 21.96 -6.13
CA SER A 130 -20.40 21.90 -4.75
C SER A 130 -19.95 20.63 -4.06
N ILE A 131 -19.86 20.67 -2.72
CA ILE A 131 -19.58 19.49 -1.88
C ILE A 131 -20.65 18.41 -2.11
N LYS A 132 -21.93 18.80 -2.25
CA LYS A 132 -23.02 17.87 -2.54
C LYS A 132 -22.76 17.06 -3.81
N GLY A 133 -22.26 17.69 -4.88
CA GLY A 133 -21.88 16.99 -6.11
C GLY A 133 -20.76 15.97 -5.90
N ALA A 134 -19.74 16.35 -5.12
CA ALA A 134 -18.65 15.44 -4.77
C ALA A 134 -19.13 14.24 -3.94
N VAL A 135 -20.00 14.47 -2.95
CA VAL A 135 -20.60 13.42 -2.11
C VAL A 135 -21.43 12.46 -2.96
N SER A 136 -22.29 12.96 -3.86
CA SER A 136 -23.07 12.12 -4.76
C SER A 136 -22.16 11.27 -5.67
N PHE A 137 -21.10 11.86 -6.22
CA PHE A 137 -20.13 11.14 -7.04
C PHE A 137 -19.47 10.00 -6.25
N CYS A 138 -18.96 10.29 -5.04
CA CYS A 138 -18.35 9.29 -4.17
C CYS A 138 -19.33 8.20 -3.77
N ARG A 139 -20.60 8.53 -3.45
CA ARG A 139 -21.63 7.55 -3.09
C ARG A 139 -21.93 6.58 -4.23
N ILE A 140 -22.14 7.09 -5.46
CA ILE A 140 -22.40 6.25 -6.63
C ILE A 140 -21.20 5.34 -6.91
N ARG A 141 -19.98 5.89 -6.91
CA ARG A 141 -18.75 5.14 -7.16
C ARG A 141 -18.47 4.10 -6.07
N GLY A 142 -18.73 4.45 -4.81
CA GLY A 142 -18.62 3.55 -3.67
C GLY A 142 -19.57 2.37 -3.80
N TYR A 143 -20.85 2.62 -4.12
CA TYR A 143 -21.83 1.56 -4.37
C TYR A 143 -21.39 0.60 -5.48
N ILE A 144 -20.95 1.14 -6.63
CA ILE A 144 -20.46 0.33 -7.75
C ILE A 144 -19.23 -0.49 -7.35
N SER A 145 -18.30 0.08 -6.58
CA SER A 145 -17.11 -0.64 -6.08
C SER A 145 -17.53 -1.80 -5.16
N THR A 146 -18.47 -1.56 -4.24
CA THR A 146 -19.03 -2.59 -3.34
C THR A 146 -19.70 -3.73 -4.11
N VAL A 147 -20.56 -3.43 -5.09
CA VAL A 147 -21.22 -4.44 -5.93
C VAL A 147 -20.18 -5.29 -6.69
N LYS A 148 -19.15 -4.66 -7.27
CA LYS A 148 -18.06 -5.37 -7.96
C LYS A 148 -17.25 -6.28 -7.03
N LYS A 149 -16.96 -5.82 -5.80
CA LYS A 149 -16.24 -6.63 -4.78
C LYS A 149 -17.00 -7.91 -4.44
N ASN A 150 -18.34 -7.84 -4.43
CA ASN A 150 -19.21 -8.99 -4.18
C ASN A 150 -19.49 -9.82 -5.45
N LYS A 151 -18.77 -9.57 -6.55
CA LYS A 151 -18.90 -10.29 -7.84
C LYS A 151 -20.33 -10.24 -8.42
N LEU A 152 -21.07 -9.17 -8.12
CA LEU A 152 -22.45 -8.97 -8.58
C LEU A 152 -22.51 -8.14 -9.88
N SER A 153 -23.61 -8.29 -10.63
CA SER A 153 -23.90 -7.50 -11.83
C SER A 153 -24.15 -6.03 -11.47
N VAL A 154 -23.30 -5.14 -11.98
CA VAL A 154 -23.40 -3.70 -11.71
C VAL A 154 -24.69 -3.11 -12.26
N ILE A 155 -25.11 -3.52 -13.46
CA ILE A 155 -26.31 -2.96 -14.09
C ILE A 155 -27.56 -3.35 -13.29
N ASP A 156 -27.68 -4.61 -12.90
CA ASP A 156 -28.86 -5.09 -12.17
C ASP A 156 -28.93 -4.45 -10.79
N ASN A 157 -27.80 -4.35 -10.08
CA ASN A 157 -27.77 -3.71 -8.77
C ASN A 157 -28.01 -2.18 -8.82
N ILE A 158 -27.70 -1.51 -9.94
CA ILE A 158 -28.09 -0.12 -10.15
C ILE A 158 -29.61 -0.02 -10.36
N LYS A 159 -30.22 -0.92 -11.13
CA LYS A 159 -31.67 -0.98 -11.29
C LYS A 159 -32.35 -1.21 -9.94
N ASP A 160 -31.90 -2.21 -9.20
CA ASP A 160 -32.45 -2.54 -7.88
C ASP A 160 -32.33 -1.36 -6.90
N ALA A 161 -31.22 -0.63 -6.92
CA ALA A 161 -31.06 0.58 -6.11
C ALA A 161 -32.05 1.69 -6.48
N ILE A 162 -32.37 1.85 -7.77
CA ILE A 162 -33.38 2.79 -8.26
C ILE A 162 -34.78 2.33 -7.85
N ASP A 163 -35.05 1.02 -7.89
CA ASP A 163 -36.31 0.39 -7.47
C ASP A 163 -36.48 0.30 -5.94
N GLY A 164 -35.58 0.91 -5.17
CA GLY A 164 -35.63 0.97 -3.70
C GLY A 164 -35.19 -0.31 -3.00
N LYS A 165 -34.53 -1.23 -3.71
CA LYS A 165 -34.00 -2.50 -3.22
C LYS A 165 -32.47 -2.58 -3.37
N PRO A 166 -31.70 -1.58 -2.87
CA PRO A 166 -30.25 -1.57 -3.07
C PRO A 166 -29.60 -2.79 -2.41
N PHE A 167 -28.54 -3.31 -3.03
CA PHE A 167 -27.69 -4.29 -2.38
C PHE A 167 -26.95 -3.65 -1.20
N ILE A 168 -27.12 -4.25 -0.03
CA ILE A 168 -26.41 -3.88 1.18
C ILE A 168 -25.62 -5.13 1.58
N PRO A 169 -24.27 -5.11 1.51
CA PRO A 169 -23.49 -6.24 1.99
C PRO A 169 -23.79 -6.45 3.48
N LEU A 170 -24.06 -7.69 3.85
CA LEU A 170 -24.18 -8.06 5.26
C LEU A 170 -22.83 -7.77 5.94
N GLN A 171 -22.85 -7.11 7.10
CA GLN A 171 -21.66 -7.07 7.94
C GLN A 171 -21.39 -8.53 8.34
N GLN A 172 -20.28 -9.09 7.87
CA GLN A 172 -19.72 -10.26 8.52
C GLN A 172 -19.14 -9.75 9.85
N ASP A 173 -19.71 -10.23 10.95
CA ASP A 173 -19.26 -9.96 12.32
C ASP A 173 -17.86 -10.54 12.57
#